data_AF-A0A918VHC6-F1
#
_entry.id   AF-A0A918VHC6-F1
#
_cell.length_a   1.000
_cell.length_b   1.000
_cell.length_c   1.000
_cell.angle_alpha   90.00
_cell.angle_beta   90.00
_cell.angle_gamma   90.00
#
_symmetry.space_group_name_H-M   'P 1'
#
loop_
_entity.id
_entity.type
_entity.pdbx_description
1 polymer ?
#
loop_
_entity_poly.entity_id
_entity_poly.type
_entity_poly.pdbx_seq_one_letter_code
_entity_poly.pdbx_strand_id
1 'polypeptide(L)'
;MVDTQPGETYAEIAARHGRSEATVRNRWARHPAWPPPVGKRGRNLIFDPAAVDQAIAKHIERPAAELEPRRLYTAREIEALTGIAAATIRADRSKGRWPEPDDRSGRAHRWYGATVAKTVEGRRGYRRDGGSGEQPAPSPPAVSGVRHDAHMEPAHKITGLDATWKPGDVVLDAAGNIRVRSNHPKWVWDYASEGSTRDRFTGGASVPEGALEDHDVPRPLILLVRDGQAVSGRPIQE
;
A
#
# COMPACT_ATOMS: atom_id res chain seq x y z
N MET A 1 -16.16 -46.01 19.52
CA MET A 1 -15.90 -45.31 18.24
C MET A 1 -16.61 -43.98 18.34
N VAL A 2 -15.88 -42.87 18.44
CA VAL A 2 -16.49 -41.54 18.57
C VAL A 2 -16.74 -41.04 17.15
N ASP A 3 -18.00 -40.90 16.76
CA ASP A 3 -18.38 -40.28 15.49
C ASP A 3 -17.93 -38.82 15.52
N THR A 4 -16.79 -38.55 14.88
CA THR A 4 -16.33 -37.17 14.65
C THR A 4 -17.39 -36.48 13.79
N GLN A 5 -18.15 -35.56 14.39
CA GLN A 5 -19.16 -34.80 13.67
C GLN A 5 -18.55 -34.21 12.38
N PRO A 6 -19.17 -34.48 11.21
CA PRO A 6 -18.65 -34.02 9.93
C PRO A 6 -18.68 -32.49 9.89
N GLY A 7 -17.51 -31.88 9.66
CA GLY A 7 -17.36 -30.45 9.43
C GLY A 7 -16.05 -29.88 9.96
N GLU A 8 -15.75 -28.65 9.55
CA GLU A 8 -14.48 -27.96 9.82
C GLU A 8 -14.69 -26.70 10.66
N THR A 9 -13.79 -26.49 11.61
CA THR A 9 -13.62 -25.23 12.35
C THR A 9 -12.80 -24.24 11.53
N TYR A 10 -12.81 -22.96 11.92
CA TYR A 10 -11.97 -21.94 11.27
C TYR A 10 -10.48 -22.31 11.24
N ALA A 11 -9.96 -22.96 12.28
CA ALA A 11 -8.57 -23.39 12.35
C ALA A 11 -8.26 -24.49 11.32
N GLU A 12 -9.16 -25.46 11.16
CA GLU A 12 -9.03 -26.54 10.17
C GLU A 12 -9.14 -25.99 8.73
N ILE A 13 -10.11 -25.10 8.46
CA ILE A 13 -10.24 -24.39 7.18
C ILE A 13 -8.94 -23.61 6.89
N ALA A 14 -8.42 -22.89 7.88
CA ALA A 14 -7.20 -22.10 7.73
C ALA A 14 -5.99 -22.98 7.40
N ALA A 15 -5.81 -24.10 8.10
CA ALA A 15 -4.75 -25.05 7.81
C ALA A 15 -4.86 -25.63 6.40
N ARG A 16 -6.07 -26.06 6.00
CA ARG A 16 -6.33 -26.65 4.68
C ARG A 16 -6.05 -25.69 3.53
N HIS A 17 -6.44 -24.43 3.68
CA HIS A 17 -6.23 -23.39 2.66
C HIS A 17 -4.88 -22.67 2.79
N GLY A 18 -4.03 -23.07 3.74
CA GLY A 18 -2.73 -22.45 4.00
C GLY A 18 -2.83 -20.96 4.35
N ARG A 19 -3.84 -20.57 5.12
CA ARG A 19 -4.08 -19.21 5.62
C ARG A 19 -4.02 -19.18 7.14
N SER A 20 -3.96 -17.96 7.71
CA SER A 20 -4.12 -17.81 9.15
C SER A 20 -5.60 -17.88 9.55
N GLU A 21 -5.89 -18.44 10.73
CA GLU A 21 -7.25 -18.49 11.27
C GLU A 21 -7.88 -17.10 11.35
N ALA A 22 -7.09 -16.10 11.78
CA ALA A 22 -7.54 -14.71 11.82
C ALA A 22 -7.97 -14.18 10.43
N THR A 23 -7.31 -14.60 9.35
CA THR A 23 -7.72 -14.22 7.98
C THR A 23 -9.06 -14.84 7.62
N VAL A 24 -9.22 -16.14 7.89
CA VAL A 24 -10.48 -16.83 7.61
C VAL A 24 -11.60 -16.19 8.42
N ARG A 25 -11.42 -16.02 9.74
CA ARG A 25 -12.45 -15.49 10.64
C ARG A 25 -12.76 -14.00 10.42
N ASN A 26 -11.75 -13.15 10.26
CA ASN A 26 -11.97 -11.70 10.22
C ASN A 26 -12.17 -11.15 8.80
N ARG A 27 -11.77 -11.88 7.76
CA ARG A 27 -11.87 -11.41 6.38
C ARG A 27 -12.81 -12.27 5.55
N TRP A 28 -12.62 -13.59 5.55
CA TRP A 28 -13.44 -14.47 4.72
C TRP A 28 -14.85 -14.64 5.27
N ALA A 29 -14.96 -14.92 6.57
CA ALA A 29 -16.24 -15.15 7.23
C ALA A 29 -17.13 -13.89 7.36
N ARG A 30 -16.59 -12.70 7.05
CA ARG A 30 -17.38 -11.47 6.94
C ARG A 30 -18.03 -11.29 5.57
N HIS A 31 -17.66 -12.11 4.59
CA HIS A 31 -18.26 -12.04 3.27
C HIS A 31 -19.72 -12.50 3.35
N PRO A 32 -20.69 -11.80 2.71
CA PRO A 32 -22.12 -12.15 2.81
C PRO A 32 -22.45 -13.53 2.23
N ALA A 33 -21.62 -14.04 1.32
CA ALA A 33 -21.76 -15.39 0.76
C ALA A 33 -21.02 -16.48 1.56
N TRP A 34 -20.46 -16.17 2.73
CA TRP A 34 -19.86 -17.17 3.60
C TRP A 34 -20.96 -18.10 4.16
N PRO A 35 -20.76 -19.43 4.17
CA PRO A 35 -21.80 -20.35 4.59
C PRO A 35 -22.14 -20.18 6.08
N PRO A 36 -23.41 -20.35 6.47
CA PRO A 36 -23.78 -20.39 7.88
C PRO A 36 -23.14 -21.60 8.57
N PRO A 37 -22.86 -21.53 9.89
CA PRO A 37 -22.33 -22.68 10.62
C PRO A 37 -23.36 -23.80 10.71
N VAL A 38 -22.91 -25.05 10.55
CA VAL A 38 -23.74 -26.27 10.67
C VAL A 38 -23.88 -26.74 12.11
N GLY A 39 -23.03 -26.25 13.02
CA GLY A 39 -23.04 -26.64 14.43
C GLY A 39 -21.90 -26.05 15.23
N LYS A 40 -21.61 -26.67 16.38
CA LYS A 40 -20.51 -26.28 17.27
C LYS A 40 -19.71 -27.49 17.74
N ARG A 41 -18.38 -27.39 17.72
CA ARG A 41 -17.44 -28.34 18.35
C ARG A 41 -16.82 -27.64 19.56
N GLY A 42 -17.41 -27.85 20.74
CA GLY A 42 -17.08 -27.08 21.94
C GLY A 42 -17.41 -25.60 21.76
N ARG A 43 -16.40 -24.73 21.80
CA ARG A 43 -16.55 -23.27 21.60
C ARG A 43 -16.45 -22.84 20.13
N ASN A 44 -16.07 -23.74 19.24
CA ASN A 44 -15.80 -23.42 17.84
C ASN A 44 -17.02 -23.68 16.97
N LEU A 45 -17.30 -22.77 16.05
CA LEU A 45 -18.29 -22.99 14.99
C LEU A 45 -17.77 -24.03 14.00
N ILE A 46 -18.66 -24.91 13.54
CA ILE A 46 -18.38 -25.91 12.50
C ILE A 46 -19.06 -25.45 11.21
N PHE A 47 -18.38 -25.61 10.08
CA PHE A 47 -18.88 -25.33 8.75
C PHE A 47 -18.83 -26.58 7.88
N ASP A 48 -19.73 -26.66 6.89
CA ASP A 48 -19.67 -27.67 5.85
C ASP A 48 -18.47 -27.39 4.91
N PRO A 49 -17.51 -28.32 4.76
CA PRO A 49 -16.32 -28.10 3.94
C PRO A 49 -16.66 -27.80 2.48
N ALA A 50 -17.68 -28.45 1.91
CA ALA A 50 -18.06 -28.26 0.52
C ALA A 50 -18.62 -26.85 0.27
N ALA A 51 -19.49 -26.36 1.17
CA ALA A 51 -20.01 -24.99 1.10
C ALA A 51 -18.91 -23.93 1.30
N VAL A 52 -17.94 -24.18 2.18
CA VAL A 52 -16.77 -23.30 2.38
C VAL A 52 -15.94 -23.21 1.10
N ASP A 53 -15.65 -24.34 0.46
CA ASP A 53 -14.85 -24.38 -0.77
C ASP A 53 -15.55 -23.66 -1.92
N GLN A 54 -16.85 -23.83 -2.05
CA GLN A 54 -17.65 -23.11 -3.04
C GLN A 54 -17.63 -21.60 -2.80
N ALA A 55 -17.79 -21.16 -1.55
CA ALA A 55 -17.72 -19.75 -1.19
C ALA A 55 -16.33 -19.16 -1.46
N ILE A 56 -15.27 -19.91 -1.16
CA ILE A 56 -13.90 -19.47 -1.41
C ILE A 56 -13.66 -19.33 -2.91
N ALA A 57 -13.92 -20.38 -3.70
CA ALA A 57 -13.67 -20.40 -5.14
C ALA A 57 -14.46 -19.31 -5.89
N LYS A 58 -15.68 -19.01 -5.45
CA LYS A 58 -16.56 -18.06 -6.15
C LYS A 58 -16.33 -16.61 -5.74
N HIS A 59 -15.98 -16.35 -4.48
CA HIS A 59 -16.04 -15.00 -3.92
C HIS A 59 -14.76 -14.49 -3.27
N ILE A 60 -13.88 -15.39 -2.83
CA ILE A 60 -12.73 -15.00 -2.01
C ILE A 60 -11.43 -15.16 -2.78
N GLU A 61 -11.21 -16.33 -3.35
CA GLU A 61 -10.03 -16.60 -4.14
C GLU A 61 -10.29 -16.12 -5.57
N ARG A 62 -9.52 -15.12 -6.00
CA ARG A 62 -9.49 -14.77 -7.41
C ARG A 62 -8.75 -15.89 -8.14
N PRO A 63 -9.32 -16.46 -9.22
CA PRO A 63 -8.61 -17.41 -10.06
C PRO A 63 -7.23 -16.84 -10.39
N ALA A 64 -6.19 -17.68 -10.32
CA ALA A 64 -4.91 -17.28 -10.89
C ALA A 64 -5.16 -16.99 -12.37
N ALA A 65 -4.98 -15.75 -12.80
CA ALA A 65 -5.08 -15.47 -14.22
C ALA A 65 -4.06 -16.32 -14.97
N GLU A 66 -4.54 -17.02 -15.99
CA GLU A 66 -3.71 -17.79 -16.89
C GLU A 66 -2.92 -16.79 -17.75
N LEU A 67 -1.66 -16.59 -17.40
CA LEU A 67 -0.73 -15.80 -18.19
C LEU A 67 -0.05 -16.73 -19.20
N GLU A 68 -0.21 -16.43 -20.50
CA GLU A 68 0.53 -17.14 -21.55
C GLU A 68 2.05 -17.05 -21.30
N PRO A 69 2.77 -18.17 -21.11
CA PRO A 69 4.14 -18.16 -20.59
C PRO A 69 5.14 -17.32 -21.40
N ARG A 70 4.99 -17.34 -22.73
CA ARG A 70 5.92 -16.69 -23.67
C ARG A 70 5.45 -15.31 -24.15
N ARG A 71 4.27 -14.86 -23.75
CA ARG A 71 3.77 -13.53 -24.08
C ARG A 71 4.40 -12.50 -23.15
N LEU A 72 4.80 -11.36 -23.71
CA LEU A 72 5.27 -10.21 -22.94
C LEU A 72 4.07 -9.36 -22.49
N TYR A 73 4.06 -9.01 -21.21
CA TYR A 73 3.03 -8.19 -20.58
C TYR A 73 3.63 -6.94 -19.97
N THR A 74 2.95 -5.82 -20.15
CA THR A 74 3.20 -4.57 -19.40
C THR A 74 2.62 -4.65 -18.00
N ALA A 75 3.10 -3.78 -17.09
CA ALA A 75 2.55 -3.71 -15.72
C ALA A 75 1.03 -3.48 -15.68
N ARG A 76 0.46 -2.74 -16.64
CA ARG A 76 -1.00 -2.51 -16.73
C ARG A 76 -1.76 -3.76 -17.17
N GLU A 77 -1.22 -4.54 -18.09
CA GLU A 77 -1.85 -5.82 -18.49
C GLU A 77 -1.75 -6.84 -17.36
N ILE A 78 -0.62 -6.90 -16.65
CA ILE A 78 -0.46 -7.74 -15.46
C ILE A 78 -1.47 -7.35 -14.38
N GLU A 79 -1.72 -6.05 -14.17
CA GLU A 79 -2.75 -5.57 -13.25
C GLU A 79 -4.14 -6.05 -13.64
N ALA A 80 -4.52 -5.91 -14.91
CA ALA A 80 -5.84 -6.34 -15.38
C ALA A 80 -6.05 -7.85 -15.19
N LEU A 81 -5.00 -8.65 -15.38
CA LEU A 81 -5.06 -10.11 -15.27
C LEU A 81 -4.97 -10.57 -13.82
N THR A 82 -3.97 -10.13 -13.07
CA THR A 82 -3.67 -10.65 -11.73
C THR A 82 -4.30 -9.87 -10.59
N GLY A 83 -4.76 -8.64 -10.86
CA GLY A 83 -5.25 -7.70 -9.85
C GLY A 83 -4.15 -7.03 -9.02
N ILE A 84 -2.87 -7.23 -9.35
CA ILE A 84 -1.75 -6.54 -8.69
C ILE A 84 -1.58 -5.18 -9.36
N ALA A 85 -1.79 -4.10 -8.61
CA ALA A 85 -1.72 -2.75 -9.15
C ALA A 85 -0.38 -2.46 -9.86
N ALA A 86 -0.43 -1.83 -11.04
CA ALA A 86 0.78 -1.52 -11.80
C ALA A 86 1.74 -0.61 -11.03
N ALA A 87 1.22 0.27 -10.16
CA ALA A 87 2.03 1.08 -9.25
C ALA A 87 2.82 0.22 -8.26
N THR A 88 2.19 -0.81 -7.68
CA THR A 88 2.86 -1.78 -6.79
C THR A 88 3.94 -2.55 -7.51
N ILE A 89 3.70 -2.99 -8.74
CA ILE A 89 4.72 -3.68 -9.57
C ILE A 89 5.95 -2.79 -9.76
N ARG A 90 5.75 -1.51 -10.12
CA ARG A 90 6.86 -0.57 -10.30
C ARG A 90 7.61 -0.30 -9.01
N ALA A 91 6.88 -0.12 -7.90
CA ALA A 91 7.47 0.12 -6.57
C ALA A 91 8.22 -1.09 -6.03
N ASP A 92 7.74 -2.30 -6.28
CA ASP A 92 8.43 -3.53 -5.87
C ASP A 92 9.66 -3.79 -6.75
N ARG A 93 9.59 -3.45 -8.04
CA ARG A 93 10.75 -3.51 -8.95
C ARG A 93 11.86 -2.59 -8.47
N SER A 94 11.58 -1.33 -8.13
CA SER A 94 12.62 -0.41 -7.63
C SER A 94 13.24 -0.88 -6.31
N LYS A 95 12.51 -1.69 -5.53
CA LYS A 95 12.99 -2.31 -4.28
C LYS A 95 13.64 -3.69 -4.49
N GLY A 96 13.79 -4.16 -5.73
CA GLY A 96 14.32 -5.51 -6.03
C GLY A 96 13.42 -6.67 -5.59
N ARG A 97 12.16 -6.41 -5.25
CA ARG A 97 11.14 -7.42 -4.84
C ARG A 97 10.29 -7.94 -5.99
N TRP A 98 10.46 -7.35 -7.17
CA TRP A 98 9.87 -7.79 -8.43
C TRP A 98 11.02 -8.06 -9.40
N PRO A 99 10.96 -9.13 -10.22
CA PRO A 99 12.03 -9.44 -11.16
C PRO A 99 12.28 -8.29 -12.13
N GLU A 100 13.52 -8.20 -12.61
CA GLU A 100 13.86 -7.31 -13.71
C GLU A 100 13.00 -7.63 -14.95
N PRO A 101 12.64 -6.62 -15.76
CA PRO A 101 11.87 -6.84 -16.97
C PRO A 101 12.67 -7.64 -17.99
N ASP A 102 11.98 -8.60 -18.61
CA ASP A 102 12.52 -9.44 -19.67
C ASP A 102 12.73 -8.65 -20.98
N ASP A 103 11.99 -7.56 -21.18
CA ASP A 103 12.14 -6.66 -22.32
C ASP A 103 12.08 -5.18 -21.89
N ARG A 104 13.08 -4.41 -22.34
CA ARG A 104 13.25 -2.96 -22.13
C ARG A 104 13.33 -2.16 -23.44
N SER A 105 13.16 -2.81 -24.59
CA SER A 105 13.31 -2.17 -25.90
C SER A 105 12.23 -1.11 -26.17
N GLY A 106 11.06 -1.26 -25.54
CA GLY A 106 9.94 -0.32 -25.66
C GLY A 106 9.90 0.76 -24.59
N ARG A 107 8.96 1.70 -24.75
CA ARG A 107 8.68 2.77 -23.75
C ARG A 107 8.23 2.24 -22.39
N ALA A 108 7.76 1.00 -22.32
CA ALA A 108 7.29 0.38 -21.10
C ALA A 108 8.06 -0.92 -20.86
N HIS A 109 8.41 -1.17 -19.61
CA HIS A 109 9.01 -2.43 -19.17
C HIS A 109 8.00 -3.56 -19.32
N ARG A 110 8.46 -4.70 -19.84
CA ARG A 110 7.63 -5.89 -20.08
C ARG A 110 8.24 -7.12 -19.45
N TRP A 111 7.38 -8.06 -19.06
CA TRP A 111 7.76 -9.34 -18.47
C TRP A 111 7.06 -10.48 -19.20
N TYR A 112 7.74 -11.62 -19.33
CA TYR A 112 7.11 -12.83 -19.81
C TYR A 112 6.06 -13.31 -18.81
N GLY A 113 4.97 -13.89 -19.31
CA GLY A 113 3.94 -14.49 -18.47
C GLY A 113 4.52 -15.52 -17.49
N ALA A 114 5.54 -16.28 -17.89
CA ALA A 114 6.26 -17.22 -17.03
C ALA A 114 6.96 -16.53 -15.84
N THR A 115 7.66 -15.41 -16.10
CA THR A 115 8.35 -14.61 -15.08
C THR A 115 7.36 -14.07 -14.05
N VAL A 116 6.23 -13.55 -14.53
CA VAL A 116 5.17 -13.01 -13.67
C VAL A 116 4.50 -14.13 -12.88
N ALA A 117 4.13 -15.25 -13.51
CA ALA A 117 3.50 -16.39 -12.85
C ALA A 117 4.36 -16.92 -11.69
N LYS A 118 5.66 -17.14 -11.93
CA LYS A 118 6.62 -17.56 -10.90
C LYS A 118 6.70 -16.56 -9.73
N THR A 119 6.69 -15.25 -10.04
CA THR A 119 6.73 -14.20 -9.01
C THR A 119 5.46 -14.18 -8.17
N VAL A 120 4.30 -14.31 -8.82
CA VAL A 120 2.99 -14.34 -8.14
C VAL A 120 2.85 -15.59 -7.29
N GLU A 121 3.32 -16.74 -7.77
CA GLU A 121 3.37 -17.99 -7.01
C GLU A 121 4.23 -17.85 -5.76
N GLY A 122 5.44 -17.28 -5.87
CA GLY A 122 6.32 -17.00 -4.73
C GLY A 122 5.69 -16.05 -3.70
N ARG A 123 4.89 -15.07 -4.15
CA ARG A 123 4.14 -14.16 -3.25
C ARG A 123 3.00 -14.86 -2.52
N ARG A 124 2.33 -15.81 -3.16
CA ARG A 124 1.35 -16.68 -2.48
C ARG A 124 2.04 -17.59 -1.45
N GLY A 125 3.31 -17.93 -1.74
CA GLY A 125 4.16 -18.81 -0.96
C GLY A 125 5.02 -18.16 0.13
N TYR A 126 4.87 -16.86 0.47
CA TYR A 126 5.43 -16.30 1.71
C TYR A 126 4.63 -16.82 2.92
N ARG A 127 4.52 -18.14 2.99
CA ARG A 127 4.22 -18.95 4.15
C ARG A 127 5.45 -18.88 5.03
N ARG A 128 5.19 -18.62 6.30
CA ARG A 128 6.12 -18.66 7.41
C ARG A 128 6.62 -20.11 7.53
N ASP A 129 7.72 -20.45 6.86
CA ASP A 129 8.55 -21.56 7.31
C ASP A 129 9.29 -21.11 8.57
N GLY A 130 8.98 -21.72 9.71
CA GLY A 130 9.96 -21.98 10.77
C GLY A 130 10.56 -20.80 11.54
N GLY A 131 9.78 -19.77 11.87
CA GLY A 131 10.22 -18.67 12.75
C GLY A 131 9.63 -18.71 14.16
N SER A 132 9.64 -19.87 14.84
CA SER A 132 9.39 -19.96 16.28
C SER A 132 10.62 -19.46 17.06
N GLY A 133 10.88 -18.16 16.94
CA GLY A 133 11.72 -17.40 17.86
C GLY A 133 10.79 -16.68 18.83
N GLU A 134 10.47 -17.36 19.93
CA GLU A 134 9.75 -16.78 21.05
C GLU A 134 10.64 -15.71 21.70
N GLN A 135 10.35 -14.45 21.40
CA GLN A 135 10.93 -13.31 22.08
C GLN A 135 9.79 -12.62 22.83
N PRO A 136 9.75 -12.66 24.18
CA PRO A 136 8.69 -12.02 24.93
C PRO A 136 8.78 -10.50 24.75
N ALA A 137 7.70 -9.91 24.24
CA ALA A 137 7.58 -8.46 24.12
C ALA A 137 7.49 -7.82 25.52
N PRO A 138 8.24 -6.75 25.80
CA PRO A 138 8.04 -5.96 27.02
C PRO A 138 6.72 -5.19 26.94
N SER A 139 5.97 -5.23 28.04
CA SER A 139 4.72 -4.50 28.25
C SER A 139 4.91 -2.99 28.00
N PRO A 140 4.01 -2.33 27.25
CA PRO A 140 4.01 -0.89 27.13
C PRO A 140 3.51 -0.22 28.43
N PRO A 141 4.07 0.93 28.85
CA PRO A 141 3.52 1.71 29.95
C PRO A 141 2.19 2.35 29.56
N ALA A 142 1.28 2.43 30.54
CA ALA A 142 -0.02 3.06 30.42
C ALA A 142 0.11 4.56 30.12
N VAL A 143 -0.37 4.98 28.94
CA VAL A 143 -0.50 6.39 28.58
C VAL A 143 -1.90 6.87 28.96
N SER A 144 -1.94 7.83 29.89
CA SER A 144 -3.14 8.51 30.36
C SER A 144 -3.80 9.29 29.22
N GLY A 145 -5.08 9.04 28.99
CA GLY A 145 -5.87 9.69 27.95
C GLY A 145 -6.30 11.10 28.34
N VAL A 146 -5.75 12.09 27.64
CA VAL A 146 -6.30 13.45 27.63
C VAL A 146 -7.30 13.55 26.47
N ARG A 147 -8.58 13.68 26.78
CA ARG A 147 -9.62 14.01 25.79
C ARG A 147 -9.46 15.48 25.38
N HIS A 148 -9.05 15.73 24.15
CA HIS A 148 -9.21 17.02 23.50
C HIS A 148 -10.44 16.95 22.59
N ASP A 149 -11.52 17.60 22.99
CA ASP A 149 -12.62 17.94 22.09
C ASP A 149 -12.13 19.05 21.15
N ALA A 150 -11.59 18.64 20.01
CA ALA A 150 -11.24 19.56 18.93
C ALA A 150 -12.47 19.77 18.04
N HIS A 151 -13.16 20.88 18.25
CA HIS A 151 -13.97 21.51 17.22
C HIS A 151 -13.04 21.84 16.02
N MET A 152 -13.10 21.01 14.98
CA MET A 152 -12.43 21.29 13.71
C MET A 152 -13.26 22.33 12.95
N GLU A 153 -12.83 23.60 12.99
CA GLU A 153 -13.27 24.56 11.99
C GLU A 153 -12.63 24.26 10.62
N PRO A 154 -13.35 24.44 9.51
CA PRO A 154 -12.84 24.14 8.17
C PRO A 154 -11.88 25.24 7.71
N ALA A 155 -10.62 25.18 8.14
CA ALA A 155 -9.58 26.09 7.67
C ALA A 155 -8.94 25.56 6.38
N HIS A 156 -9.55 25.87 5.23
CA HIS A 156 -8.88 25.73 3.93
C HIS A 156 -8.47 27.10 3.40
N LYS A 157 -7.23 27.51 3.68
CA LYS A 157 -6.61 28.63 2.95
C LYS A 157 -6.08 28.07 1.63
N ILE A 158 -6.93 28.12 0.61
CA ILE A 158 -6.51 28.00 -0.80
C ILE A 158 -5.69 29.26 -1.07
N THR A 159 -4.37 29.14 -1.06
CA THR A 159 -3.54 30.25 -1.49
C THR A 159 -3.77 30.43 -2.99
N GLY A 160 -4.16 31.66 -3.39
CA GLY A 160 -4.35 32.01 -4.79
C GLY A 160 -3.08 31.81 -5.62
N LEU A 161 -3.20 31.90 -6.94
CA LEU A 161 -2.08 31.74 -7.87
C LEU A 161 -0.91 32.70 -7.57
N ASP A 162 -1.19 33.85 -6.94
CA ASP A 162 -0.24 34.92 -6.65
C ASP A 162 0.48 34.81 -5.29
N ALA A 163 0.31 33.72 -4.55
CA ALA A 163 0.94 33.56 -3.25
C ALA A 163 2.48 33.46 -3.37
N THR A 164 3.19 34.23 -2.53
CA THR A 164 4.65 34.18 -2.45
C THR A 164 5.10 32.99 -1.58
N TRP A 165 5.92 32.11 -2.16
CA TRP A 165 6.46 30.91 -1.50
C TRP A 165 7.91 31.10 -1.09
N LYS A 166 8.26 30.71 0.14
CA LYS A 166 9.62 30.76 0.68
C LYS A 166 10.28 29.39 0.57
N PRO A 167 11.59 29.30 0.27
CA PRO A 167 12.32 28.04 0.38
C PRO A 167 12.09 27.39 1.75
N GLY A 168 11.79 26.10 1.77
CA GLY A 168 11.42 25.34 2.97
C GLY A 168 9.92 25.27 3.25
N ASP A 169 9.07 26.03 2.56
CA ASP A 169 7.62 25.87 2.65
C ASP A 169 7.20 24.46 2.22
N VAL A 170 6.40 23.79 3.04
CA VAL A 170 5.82 22.47 2.73
C VAL A 170 4.36 22.66 2.37
N VAL A 171 3.95 22.16 1.21
CA VAL A 171 2.59 22.32 0.67
C VAL A 171 1.97 20.99 0.27
N LEU A 172 0.64 20.93 0.25
CA LEU A 172 -0.13 19.87 -0.41
C LEU A 172 -0.61 20.38 -1.76
N ASP A 173 -0.33 19.64 -2.83
CA ASP A 173 -0.82 19.92 -4.19
C ASP A 173 -2.23 19.35 -4.43
N ALA A 174 -2.86 19.72 -5.54
CA ALA A 174 -4.23 19.29 -5.86
C ALA A 174 -4.37 17.77 -6.13
N ALA A 175 -3.26 17.10 -6.41
CA ALA A 175 -3.22 15.64 -6.56
C ALA A 175 -2.96 14.93 -5.22
N GLY A 176 -2.84 15.68 -4.11
CA GLY A 176 -2.60 15.14 -2.77
C GLY A 176 -1.13 14.82 -2.49
N ASN A 177 -0.20 15.30 -3.30
CA ASN A 177 1.23 15.10 -3.03
C ASN A 177 1.77 16.21 -2.13
N ILE A 178 2.73 15.84 -1.28
CA ILE A 178 3.49 16.79 -0.46
C ILE A 178 4.68 17.30 -1.26
N ARG A 179 4.81 18.62 -1.35
CA ARG A 179 5.91 19.32 -2.03
C ARG A 179 6.63 20.24 -1.06
N VAL A 180 7.93 20.44 -1.28
CA VAL A 180 8.76 21.39 -0.54
C VAL A 180 9.33 22.42 -1.51
N ARG A 181 9.22 23.70 -1.18
CA ARG A 181 9.80 24.78 -1.97
C ARG A 181 11.33 24.76 -1.84
N SER A 182 12.04 24.69 -2.96
CA SER A 182 13.51 24.72 -3.01
C SER A 182 14.03 26.15 -3.26
N ASN A 183 15.34 26.35 -3.12
CA ASN A 183 16.06 27.56 -3.52
C ASN A 183 16.52 27.52 -4.99
N HIS A 184 16.17 26.48 -5.75
CA HIS A 184 16.66 26.28 -7.10
C HIS A 184 15.92 27.21 -8.09
N PRO A 185 16.61 27.94 -8.99
CA PRO A 185 15.96 28.94 -9.86
C PRO A 185 14.99 28.36 -10.88
N LYS A 186 15.21 27.11 -11.31
CA LYS A 186 14.37 26.39 -12.29
C LYS A 186 13.38 25.40 -11.64
N TRP A 187 13.88 24.42 -10.90
CA TRP A 187 13.06 23.40 -10.21
C TRP A 187 12.72 23.79 -8.79
N VAL A 188 11.75 24.68 -8.66
CA VAL A 188 11.39 25.30 -7.40
C VAL A 188 10.59 24.39 -6.45
N TRP A 189 10.11 23.22 -6.90
CA TRP A 189 9.37 22.26 -6.07
C TRP A 189 10.00 20.88 -6.08
N ASP A 190 10.17 20.28 -4.90
CA ASP A 190 10.77 18.96 -4.70
C ASP A 190 9.97 18.10 -3.71
N TYR A 191 10.27 16.81 -3.59
CA TYR A 191 9.69 15.93 -2.58
C TYR A 191 10.38 16.12 -1.21
N ALA A 192 9.59 16.04 -0.13
CA ALA A 192 10.11 16.21 1.24
C ALA A 192 11.20 15.21 1.62
N SER A 193 11.19 14.00 1.03
CA SER A 193 12.22 12.99 1.22
C SER A 193 13.56 13.33 0.57
N GLU A 194 13.59 14.29 -0.36
CA GLU A 194 14.80 14.73 -1.08
C GLU A 194 15.32 16.08 -0.57
N GLY A 195 14.56 16.72 0.33
CA GLY A 195 14.81 18.05 0.89
C GLY A 195 15.99 18.10 1.86
N SER A 196 17.22 18.02 1.33
CA SER A 196 18.44 18.68 1.88
C SER A 196 19.74 18.25 1.16
N THR A 197 19.72 17.31 0.24
CA THR A 197 20.97 16.67 -0.26
C THR A 197 21.70 17.39 -1.40
N ARG A 198 21.30 18.61 -1.78
CA ARG A 198 21.71 19.15 -3.09
C ARG A 198 22.91 20.09 -3.11
N ASP A 199 23.42 20.49 -1.94
CA ASP A 199 24.69 21.23 -1.87
C ASP A 199 25.88 20.41 -1.33
N ARG A 200 25.66 19.32 -0.57
CA ARG A 200 26.76 18.69 0.16
C ARG A 200 27.57 17.63 -0.59
N PHE A 201 27.06 17.01 -1.66
CA PHE A 201 27.68 15.77 -2.17
C PHE A 201 28.14 15.72 -3.62
N THR A 202 27.62 16.53 -4.55
CA THR A 202 27.94 16.30 -5.99
C THR A 202 28.38 17.51 -6.80
N GLY A 203 28.37 18.74 -6.26
CA GLY A 203 29.00 19.92 -6.90
C GLY A 203 28.53 20.25 -8.33
N GLY A 204 27.46 19.61 -8.80
CA GLY A 204 26.94 19.73 -10.16
C GLY A 204 25.42 19.77 -10.15
N ALA A 205 24.86 20.58 -11.04
CA ALA A 205 23.42 20.77 -11.21
C ALA A 205 22.79 19.48 -11.79
N SER A 206 22.52 18.50 -10.91
CA SER A 206 21.64 17.38 -11.24
C SER A 206 20.20 17.78 -10.96
N VAL A 207 19.24 17.36 -11.79
CA VAL A 207 17.80 17.58 -11.53
C VAL A 207 17.34 16.53 -10.49
N PRO A 208 16.62 16.91 -9.40
CA PRO A 208 16.15 15.94 -8.42
C PRO A 208 15.12 15.02 -9.06
N GLU A 209 15.01 13.78 -8.57
CA GLU A 209 14.03 12.86 -9.12
C GLU A 209 12.64 13.32 -8.66
N GLY A 210 11.84 13.84 -9.60
CA GLY A 210 10.49 14.33 -9.29
C GLY A 210 10.40 15.81 -8.94
N ALA A 211 11.48 16.56 -9.18
CA ALA A 211 11.46 18.01 -9.14
C ALA A 211 10.62 18.60 -10.26
N LEU A 212 9.89 19.66 -9.94
CA LEU A 212 8.99 20.31 -10.87
C LEU A 212 9.31 21.80 -11.00
N GLU A 213 9.11 22.32 -12.20
CA GLU A 213 9.04 23.77 -12.41
C GLU A 213 7.74 24.31 -11.82
N ASP A 214 7.67 25.62 -11.56
CA ASP A 214 6.52 26.21 -10.87
C ASP A 214 5.18 25.98 -11.57
N HIS A 215 5.21 25.97 -12.91
CA HIS A 215 4.03 25.83 -13.76
C HIS A 215 3.54 24.39 -13.90
N ASP A 216 4.38 23.40 -13.56
CA ASP A 216 4.04 21.98 -13.65
C ASP A 216 3.32 21.45 -12.41
N VAL A 217 3.25 22.23 -11.32
CA VAL A 217 2.67 21.78 -10.06
C VAL A 217 1.14 21.91 -10.08
N PRO A 218 0.38 20.82 -9.82
CA PRO A 218 -1.07 20.87 -9.75
C PRO A 218 -1.58 21.83 -8.66
N ARG A 219 -2.31 22.86 -9.07
CA ARG A 219 -2.91 23.88 -8.19
C ARG A 219 -4.34 23.48 -7.77
N PRO A 220 -4.83 23.91 -6.59
CA PRO A 220 -4.20 24.84 -5.65
C PRO A 220 -3.11 24.21 -4.77
N LEU A 221 -2.30 25.05 -4.15
CA LEU A 221 -1.35 24.66 -3.11
C LEU A 221 -1.89 25.05 -1.73
N ILE A 222 -1.79 24.11 -0.79
CA ILE A 222 -2.20 24.31 0.59
C ILE A 222 -0.95 24.30 1.47
N LEU A 223 -0.62 25.43 2.09
CA LEU A 223 0.53 25.54 3.00
C LEU A 223 0.32 24.70 4.26
N LEU A 224 1.25 23.80 4.54
CA LEU A 224 1.25 22.92 5.70
C LEU A 224 2.27 23.38 6.76
N VAL A 225 3.49 23.69 6.33
CA VAL A 225 4.61 24.07 7.21
C VAL A 225 5.36 25.26 6.62
N ARG A 226 5.70 26.23 7.48
CA ARG A 226 6.59 27.35 7.16
C ARG A 226 7.55 27.57 8.32
N ASP A 227 8.82 27.84 8.01
CA ASP A 227 9.88 28.08 9.02
C ASP A 227 9.94 26.97 10.10
N GLY A 228 9.70 25.72 9.68
CA GLY A 228 9.68 24.54 10.56
C GLY A 228 8.45 24.42 11.47
N GLN A 229 7.46 25.32 11.34
CA GLN A 229 6.24 25.32 12.14
C GLN A 229 5.02 24.94 11.30
N ALA A 230 4.18 24.05 11.83
CA ALA A 230 2.89 23.73 11.22
C ALA A 230 2.00 24.98 11.23
N VAL A 231 1.39 25.29 10.08
CA VAL A 231 0.63 26.53 9.91
C VAL A 231 -0.83 26.40 10.39
N SER A 232 -1.28 25.21 10.79
CA SER A 232 -2.57 24.86 11.45
C SER A 232 -3.62 25.99 11.55
N GLY A 233 -4.10 26.49 10.41
CA GLY A 233 -5.16 27.50 10.34
C GLY A 233 -4.80 28.90 10.86
N ARG A 234 -3.55 29.20 11.22
CA ARG A 234 -3.16 30.56 11.65
C ARG A 234 -3.05 31.49 10.45
N PRO A 235 -3.71 32.67 10.46
CA PRO A 235 -3.49 33.67 9.43
C PRO A 235 -2.05 34.18 9.52
N ILE A 236 -1.24 33.85 8.53
CA ILE A 236 0.03 34.53 8.29
C ILE A 236 -0.33 35.94 7.80
N GLN A 237 0.05 36.96 8.57
CA GLN A 237 0.04 38.35 8.09
C GLN A 237 1.17 38.49 7.06
N GLU A 238 0.81 38.98 5.86
CA GLU A 238 1.78 39.35 4.82
C GLU A 238 2.61 40.56 5.24
#